data_AF-A0A318TIR3-F1
#
_entry.id   AF-A0A318TIR3-F1
#
_cell.length_a   1.000
_cell.length_b   1.000
_cell.length_c   1.000
_cell.angle_alpha   90.00
_cell.angle_beta   90.00
_cell.angle_gamma   90.00
#
_symmetry.space_group_name_H-M   'P 1'
#
loop_
_entity.id
_entity.type
_entity.pdbx_description
1 polymer ?
#
loop_
_entity_poly.entity_id
_entity_poly.type
_entity_poly.pdbx_seq_one_letter_code
_entity_poly.pdbx_strand_id
1 'polypeptide(L)'
;MARNYSKAASSKVERAMKKRKAGTLKSGRSGKTVTSRKQAIAIGLSEARSAGNKVPKEKSSKRASKTAKTTKAAASRRSSKKSVKRSAISKAASKRKGAKK
;
A
#
# COMPACT_ATOMS: atom_id res chain seq x y z
N MET A 1 -13.02 25.08 27.09
CA MET A 1 -13.14 24.64 25.67
C MET A 1 -12.79 23.15 25.58
N ALA A 2 -13.71 22.30 25.10
CA ALA A 2 -13.46 20.85 24.99
C ALA A 2 -12.47 20.55 23.85
N ARG A 3 -11.42 19.76 24.12
CA ARG A 3 -10.42 19.39 23.11
C ARG A 3 -10.98 18.29 22.19
N ASN A 4 -10.79 18.46 20.87
CA ASN A 4 -11.16 17.46 19.85
C ASN A 4 -10.31 16.18 19.98
N TYR A 5 -9.09 16.31 20.48
CA TYR A 5 -8.15 15.21 20.70
C TYR A 5 -7.83 15.08 22.20
N SER A 6 -7.66 13.85 22.67
CA SER A 6 -7.12 13.59 24.01
C SER A 6 -5.67 14.07 24.13
N LYS A 7 -5.24 14.39 25.36
CA LYS A 7 -3.84 14.77 25.65
C LYS A 7 -2.88 13.65 25.23
N ALA A 8 -3.25 12.39 25.47
CA ALA A 8 -2.49 11.21 25.04
C ALA A 8 -2.35 11.10 23.51
N ALA A 9 -3.39 11.44 22.74
CA ALA A 9 -3.28 11.49 21.28
C ALA A 9 -2.31 12.59 20.81
N SER A 10 -2.36 13.79 21.44
CA SER A 10 -1.40 14.86 21.15
C SER A 10 0.04 14.44 21.45
N SER A 11 0.28 13.77 22.57
CA SER A 11 1.62 13.27 22.95
C SER A 11 2.16 12.22 21.97
N LYS A 12 1.31 11.32 21.46
CA LYS A 12 1.70 10.35 20.41
C LYS A 12 2.14 11.03 19.12
N VAL A 13 1.39 12.04 18.67
CA VAL A 13 1.75 12.84 17.50
C VAL A 13 3.05 13.59 17.73
N GLU A 14 3.23 14.20 18.90
CA GLU A 14 4.46 14.90 19.26
C GLU A 14 5.68 13.97 19.23
N ARG A 15 5.56 12.76 19.80
CA ARG A 15 6.61 11.74 19.74
C ARG A 15 6.95 11.35 18.30
N ALA A 16 5.95 11.10 17.46
CA ALA A 16 6.17 10.78 16.05
C ALA A 16 6.86 11.95 15.30
N MET A 17 6.46 13.18 15.61
CA MET A 17 7.07 14.39 15.05
C MET A 17 8.54 14.54 15.48
N LYS A 18 8.86 14.29 16.75
CA LYS A 18 10.24 14.28 17.28
C LYS A 18 11.10 13.24 16.58
N LYS A 19 10.61 11.99 16.46
CA LYS A 19 11.30 10.92 15.71
C LYS A 19 11.51 11.25 14.24
N ARG A 20 10.54 11.93 13.60
CA ARG A 20 10.72 12.39 12.21
C ARG A 20 11.81 13.45 12.12
N LYS A 21 11.80 14.46 13.00
CA LYS A 21 12.83 15.50 13.05
C LYS A 21 14.24 14.91 13.27
N ALA A 22 14.32 13.83 14.04
CA ALA A 22 15.56 13.06 14.25
C ALA A 22 15.92 12.10 13.09
N GLY A 23 15.08 11.95 12.06
CA GLY A 23 15.33 11.03 10.95
C GLY A 23 15.16 9.54 11.27
N THR A 24 14.68 9.20 12.47
CA THR A 24 14.57 7.81 12.95
C THR A 24 13.18 7.20 12.75
N LEU A 25 12.18 8.00 12.39
CA LEU A 25 10.83 7.48 12.16
C LEU A 25 10.78 6.60 10.90
N LYS A 26 10.38 5.34 11.07
CA LYS A 26 10.18 4.37 9.98
C LYS A 26 8.71 4.15 9.70
N SER A 27 8.41 3.89 8.44
CA SER A 27 7.11 3.41 7.97
C SER A 27 6.96 1.92 8.27
N GLY A 28 5.74 1.44 8.48
CA GLY A 28 5.46 0.06 8.91
C GLY A 28 5.96 -1.00 7.92
N ARG A 29 5.10 -1.42 6.97
CA ARG A 29 5.37 -2.58 6.08
C ARG A 29 6.67 -2.48 5.27
N SER A 30 7.07 -1.28 4.86
CA SER A 30 8.20 -1.05 3.96
C SER A 30 9.49 -0.65 4.66
N GLY A 31 9.48 -0.37 5.97
CA GLY A 31 10.67 0.03 6.74
C GLY A 31 11.35 1.33 6.28
N LYS A 32 10.77 2.06 5.31
CA LYS A 32 11.35 3.27 4.75
C LYS A 32 11.29 4.41 5.77
N THR A 33 12.29 5.28 5.76
CA THR A 33 12.28 6.50 6.59
C THR A 33 11.14 7.42 6.16
N VAL A 34 10.44 7.99 7.13
CA VAL A 34 9.33 8.92 6.89
C VAL A 34 9.88 10.29 6.55
N THR A 35 9.63 10.72 5.32
CA THR A 35 10.11 12.02 4.81
C THR A 35 9.10 13.14 5.07
N SER A 36 7.80 12.83 5.03
CA SER A 36 6.76 13.86 5.07
C SER A 36 6.17 14.09 6.46
N ARG A 37 5.88 15.36 6.78
CA ARG A 37 5.22 15.75 8.05
C ARG A 37 3.82 15.14 8.18
N LYS A 38 3.06 15.14 7.09
CA LYS A 38 1.71 14.56 7.03
C LYS A 38 1.74 13.08 7.39
N GLN A 39 2.70 12.33 6.87
CA GLN A 39 2.84 10.90 7.17
C GLN A 39 3.21 10.65 8.62
N ALA A 40 4.10 11.45 9.22
CA ALA A 40 4.41 11.33 10.64
C ALA A 40 3.20 11.59 11.54
N ILE A 41 2.38 12.59 11.20
CA ILE A 41 1.12 12.87 11.90
C ILE A 41 0.17 11.68 11.75
N ALA A 42 0.03 11.12 10.54
CA ALA A 42 -0.82 9.97 10.27
C ALA A 42 -0.40 8.73 11.06
N ILE A 43 0.91 8.49 11.20
CA ILE A 43 1.44 7.41 12.05
C ILE A 43 1.07 7.67 13.50
N GLY A 44 1.32 8.87 14.03
CA GLY A 44 0.99 9.22 15.42
C GLY A 44 -0.52 9.15 15.72
N LEU A 45 -1.38 9.56 14.79
CA LEU A 45 -2.83 9.43 14.92
C LEU A 45 -3.30 7.97 14.83
N SER A 46 -2.67 7.15 14.01
CA SER A 46 -2.96 5.71 13.91
C SER A 46 -2.57 5.00 15.20
N GLU A 47 -1.38 5.27 15.75
CA GLU A 47 -0.95 4.76 17.07
C GLU A 47 -1.86 5.22 18.21
N ALA A 48 -2.44 6.42 18.10
CA ALA A 48 -3.41 6.90 19.08
C ALA A 48 -4.73 6.13 18.99
N ARG A 49 -5.25 5.88 17.78
CA ARG A 49 -6.45 5.07 17.56
C ARG A 49 -6.29 3.63 18.03
N SER A 50 -5.17 2.99 17.69
CA SER A 50 -4.89 1.60 18.11
C SER A 50 -4.82 1.45 19.63
N ALA A 51 -4.45 2.51 20.35
CA ALA A 51 -4.42 2.52 21.80
C ALA A 51 -5.74 2.96 22.46
N GLY A 52 -6.82 3.14 21.68
CA GLY A 52 -8.12 3.54 22.22
C GLY A 52 -8.22 5.01 22.65
N ASN A 53 -7.24 5.85 22.32
CA ASN A 53 -7.29 7.27 22.66
C ASN A 53 -8.39 7.99 21.88
N LYS A 54 -9.02 9.01 22.49
CA LYS A 54 -10.00 9.87 21.81
C LYS A 54 -9.33 10.60 20.63
N VAL A 55 -9.69 10.19 19.43
CA VAL A 55 -9.31 10.79 18.14
C VAL A 55 -10.59 10.90 17.30
N PRO A 56 -10.87 12.05 16.69
CA PRO A 56 -12.00 12.18 15.77
C PRO A 56 -11.96 11.12 14.67
N LYS A 57 -13.13 10.54 14.38
CA LYS A 57 -13.27 9.58 13.28
C LYS A 57 -12.97 10.30 11.96
N GLU A 58 -12.28 9.61 11.06
CA GLU A 58 -12.15 10.07 9.68
C GLU A 58 -13.55 10.25 9.12
N LYS A 59 -13.81 11.38 8.46
CA LYS A 59 -15.06 11.54 7.72
C LYS A 59 -15.05 10.48 6.62
N SER A 60 -16.10 9.65 6.56
CA SER A 60 -16.33 8.75 5.44
C SER A 60 -16.68 9.58 4.21
N SER A 61 -15.70 10.23 3.58
CA SER A 61 -15.87 10.64 2.20
C SER A 61 -15.97 9.34 1.40
N LYS A 62 -17.13 9.14 0.76
CA LYS A 62 -17.35 8.03 -0.19
C LYS A 62 -16.08 7.89 -1.02
N ARG A 63 -15.45 6.71 -0.99
CA ARG A 63 -14.33 6.36 -1.86
C ARG A 63 -14.78 6.59 -3.29
N ALA A 64 -14.55 7.79 -3.82
CA ALA A 64 -14.59 8.01 -5.25
C ALA A 64 -13.47 7.12 -5.78
N SER A 65 -13.86 6.04 -6.44
CA SER A 65 -13.03 5.00 -7.00
C SER A 65 -12.05 5.57 -8.03
N LYS A 66 -10.99 6.24 -7.59
CA LYS A 66 -9.87 6.67 -8.45
C LYS A 66 -8.90 5.53 -8.79
N THR A 67 -9.26 4.28 -8.47
CA THR A 67 -8.47 3.08 -8.76
C THR A 67 -8.77 2.46 -10.14
N ALA A 68 -9.64 3.06 -10.96
CA ALA A 68 -9.90 2.55 -12.32
C ALA A 68 -8.92 3.05 -13.40
N LYS A 69 -8.03 4.04 -13.12
CA LYS A 69 -7.25 4.70 -14.20
C LYS A 69 -5.78 4.28 -14.36
N THR A 70 -5.18 3.50 -13.45
CA THR A 70 -3.72 3.19 -13.54
C THR A 70 -3.38 1.71 -13.80
N THR A 71 -4.33 0.78 -13.74
CA THR A 71 -4.07 -0.65 -14.04
C THR A 71 -4.41 -1.05 -15.49
N LYS A 72 -5.20 -0.25 -16.23
CA LYS A 72 -5.54 -0.55 -17.64
C LYS A 72 -4.40 -0.26 -18.62
N ALA A 73 -3.41 0.57 -18.26
CA ALA A 73 -2.26 0.85 -19.11
C ALA A 73 -1.18 -0.25 -19.09
N ALA A 74 -1.04 -0.99 -17.98
CA ALA A 74 -0.08 -2.10 -17.86
C ALA A 74 -0.65 -3.45 -18.33
N ALA A 75 -1.98 -3.63 -18.28
CA ALA A 75 -2.64 -4.84 -18.78
C ALA A 75 -2.86 -4.80 -20.31
N SER A 76 -3.11 -3.63 -20.90
CA SER A 76 -3.32 -3.48 -22.35
C SER A 76 -2.04 -3.76 -23.17
N ARG A 77 -0.86 -3.32 -22.69
CA ARG A 77 0.42 -3.53 -23.38
C ARG A 77 0.97 -4.97 -23.33
N ARG A 78 0.38 -5.84 -22.52
CA ARG A 78 0.79 -7.26 -22.40
C ARG A 78 0.00 -8.20 -23.32
N SER A 79 -1.06 -7.71 -23.96
CA SER A 79 -1.92 -8.52 -24.83
C SER A 79 -1.47 -8.57 -26.29
N SER A 80 -0.65 -7.62 -26.78
CA SER A 80 -0.25 -7.56 -28.19
C SER A 80 1.14 -8.14 -28.51
N LYS A 81 1.89 -8.67 -27.54
CA LYS A 81 3.22 -9.27 -27.79
C LYS A 81 3.39 -10.72 -27.30
N LYS A 82 2.29 -11.39 -26.93
CA LYS A 82 2.26 -12.81 -26.54
C LYS A 82 1.47 -13.68 -27.53
N SER A 83 1.46 -13.33 -28.81
CA SER A 83 0.91 -14.17 -29.88
C SER A 83 1.97 -14.73 -30.83
N VAL A 84 3.21 -14.25 -30.81
CA VAL A 84 4.24 -14.67 -31.80
C VAL A 84 5.23 -15.73 -31.27
N LYS A 85 5.20 -16.08 -29.96
CA LYS A 85 6.17 -17.02 -29.37
C LYS A 85 5.56 -18.23 -28.65
N ARG A 86 4.37 -18.66 -29.07
CA ARG A 86 3.75 -19.93 -28.60
C ARG A 86 3.56 -20.98 -29.71
N SER A 87 3.83 -20.64 -30.97
CA SER A 87 3.76 -21.58 -32.10
C SER A 87 5.03 -22.42 -32.32
N ALA A 88 6.13 -22.15 -31.61
CA ALA A 88 7.40 -22.88 -31.78
C ALA A 88 7.71 -23.94 -30.69
N ILE A 89 6.94 -24.01 -29.60
CA ILE A 89 7.20 -24.96 -28.48
C ILE A 89 6.13 -26.06 -28.37
N SER A 90 5.01 -25.98 -29.07
CA SER A 90 4.02 -27.08 -29.13
C SER A 90 4.41 -28.19 -30.12
N LYS A 91 5.49 -28.02 -30.90
CA LYS A 91 5.94 -29.01 -31.90
C LYS A 91 6.89 -30.09 -31.35
N ALA A 92 7.26 -30.04 -30.07
CA ALA A 92 8.24 -30.97 -29.47
C ALA A 92 7.70 -31.88 -28.35
N ALA A 93 6.45 -31.73 -27.91
CA ALA A 93 5.91 -32.48 -26.76
C ALA A 93 4.84 -33.54 -27.11
N SER A 94 4.54 -33.77 -28.39
CA SER A 94 3.49 -34.71 -28.83
C SER A 94 4.01 -36.05 -29.42
N LYS A 95 5.33 -36.30 -29.43
CA LYS A 95 5.89 -37.49 -30.13
C LYS A 95 6.59 -38.52 -29.24
N ARG A 96 6.32 -38.54 -27.93
CA ARG A 96 6.88 -39.55 -27.01
C ARG A 96 5.88 -40.00 -25.94
N LYS A 97 4.75 -40.56 -26.36
CA LYS A 97 3.98 -41.50 -25.52
C LYS A 97 3.01 -42.29 -26.40
N GLY A 98 3.29 -43.57 -26.61
CA GLY A 98 2.32 -44.47 -27.26
C GLY A 98 2.89 -45.58 -28.16
N ALA A 99 4.08 -46.12 -27.89
CA ALA A 99 4.38 -47.49 -28.32
C ALA A 99 3.84 -48.44 -27.24
N LYS A 100 2.69 -49.09 -27.50
CA LYS A 100 2.24 -50.36 -26.90
C LYS A 100 0.90 -50.79 -27.52
N LYS A 101 0.96 -51.46 -28.67
CA LYS A 101 0.49 -52.83 -28.93
C LYS A 101 0.69 -53.11 -30.42
#